data_AF-A0A1A8AWC4-F1
#
_entry.id   AF-A0A1A8AWC4-F1
#
_cell.length_a   1.000
_cell.length_b   1.000
_cell.length_c   1.000
_cell.angle_alpha   90.00
_cell.angle_beta   90.00
_cell.angle_gamma   90.00
#
_symmetry.space_group_name_H-M   'P 1'
#
loop_
_entity.id
_entity.type
_entity.pdbx_description
1 polymer ?
#
loop_
_entity_poly.entity_id
_entity_poly.type
_entity_poly.pdbx_seq_one_letter_code
_entity_poly.pdbx_strand_id
1 'polypeptide(L)'
;GPWSDNSKEWTTLSKDEKDKLQHQSAEDGEFWMSFEDFKKNYTKIEICNLTPDALEDDKIHKWTVSVNEGRWVRGCSAGGCRNYPDTFWTNPQYRLRLLEEDDDPDDNEVGCTFVVALMQKNRRKERKMGANLFTIGFAIYEVPKEMHGNKQHMQKDFFLFNSSKARSKSYINLREVTQRFRLSSGEYVIIPSTYEPHQEGDFILRVFSEKRNTSEEIENRIEADHPVPAPALAGEESEEDQQFRTIFQEIAGEEMEITANELRNVLNRVISTHKDLNTEGFSLESCRSMIALMDMDGTGRLNLQEFRHLWNKIKQWQGIFKHYNADQSGSINSYEMRNAVNDAGFRLNNQLYDIITMRYANENMNIDFDSFVSCLVRLEAMFRAFQAFDQDGDGTIRLSVLEWLQLTMYA
;
A
#
# COMPACT_ATOMS: atom_id res chain seq x y z
N GLY A 1 -1.85 -9.54 -53.27
CA GLY A 1 -2.16 -8.20 -53.83
C GLY A 1 -0.93 -7.69 -54.56
N PRO A 2 -0.85 -6.38 -54.89
CA PRO A 2 0.39 -5.79 -55.37
C PRO A 2 1.57 -6.17 -54.46
N TRP A 3 2.73 -6.45 -55.04
CA TRP A 3 3.96 -6.88 -54.35
C TRP A 3 3.94 -8.23 -53.62
N SER A 4 2.85 -9.02 -53.72
CA SER A 4 2.90 -10.44 -53.35
C SER A 4 3.94 -11.20 -54.18
N ASP A 5 4.37 -12.38 -53.73
CA ASP A 5 5.48 -13.14 -54.32
C ASP A 5 5.40 -13.33 -55.84
N ASN A 6 4.19 -13.56 -56.34
CA ASN A 6 3.88 -13.80 -57.75
C ASN A 6 3.35 -12.56 -58.48
N SER A 7 3.47 -11.38 -57.88
CA SER A 7 2.93 -10.13 -58.40
C SER A 7 3.74 -9.61 -59.58
N LYS A 8 3.06 -9.03 -60.58
CA LYS A 8 3.69 -8.53 -61.81
C LYS A 8 4.59 -7.31 -61.54
N GLU A 9 4.36 -6.60 -60.46
CA GLU A 9 5.11 -5.46 -59.96
C GLU A 9 6.58 -5.83 -59.75
N TRP A 10 6.89 -7.06 -59.36
CA TRP A 10 8.28 -7.52 -59.29
C TRP A 10 8.98 -7.49 -60.64
N THR A 11 8.28 -7.61 -61.77
CA THR A 11 8.92 -7.58 -63.10
C THR A 11 9.49 -6.21 -63.47
N THR A 12 9.11 -5.14 -62.78
CA THR A 12 9.61 -3.79 -63.02
C THR A 12 10.95 -3.51 -62.33
N LEU A 13 11.33 -4.33 -61.35
CA LEU A 13 12.59 -4.21 -60.61
C LEU A 13 13.71 -5.02 -61.26
N SER A 14 14.93 -4.49 -61.16
CA SER A 14 16.14 -5.21 -61.59
C SER A 14 16.42 -6.43 -60.70
N LYS A 15 17.25 -7.35 -61.18
CA LYS A 15 17.65 -8.52 -60.39
C LYS A 15 18.37 -8.12 -59.10
N ASP A 16 19.26 -7.13 -59.17
CA ASP A 16 20.01 -6.65 -58.00
C ASP A 16 19.10 -6.05 -56.92
N GLU A 17 18.02 -5.38 -57.31
CA GLU A 17 17.03 -4.84 -56.36
C GLU A 17 16.20 -5.95 -55.70
N LYS A 18 15.83 -6.99 -56.46
CA LYS A 18 15.14 -8.17 -55.90
C LYS A 18 15.99 -8.90 -54.90
N ASP A 19 17.28 -9.09 -55.21
CA ASP A 19 18.23 -9.75 -54.33
C ASP A 19 18.43 -8.93 -53.03
N LYS A 20 18.47 -7.58 -53.12
CA LYS A 20 18.53 -6.69 -51.95
C LYS A 20 17.28 -6.76 -51.08
N LEU A 21 16.10 -6.85 -51.69
CA LEU A 21 14.82 -7.03 -51.00
C LEU A 21 14.57 -8.48 -50.57
N GLN A 22 15.56 -9.37 -50.79
CA GLN A 22 15.47 -10.80 -50.48
C GLN A 22 14.19 -11.44 -51.05
N HIS A 23 13.75 -11.01 -52.24
CA HIS A 23 12.55 -11.55 -52.87
C HIS A 23 12.74 -13.04 -53.18
N GLN A 24 11.95 -13.87 -52.52
CA GLN A 24 11.83 -15.30 -52.80
C GLN A 24 10.34 -15.59 -53.01
N SER A 25 10.04 -16.40 -54.01
CA SER A 25 8.67 -16.90 -54.19
C SER A 25 8.55 -18.18 -53.37
N ALA A 26 7.94 -18.07 -52.18
CA ALA A 26 7.87 -19.15 -51.20
C ALA A 26 6.54 -19.10 -50.42
N GLU A 27 5.97 -20.26 -50.11
CA GLU A 27 4.79 -20.33 -49.23
C GLU A 27 5.23 -20.41 -47.75
N ASP A 28 5.95 -19.39 -47.28
CA ASP A 28 6.45 -19.29 -45.89
C ASP A 28 5.70 -18.25 -45.04
N GLY A 29 4.84 -17.44 -45.66
CA GLY A 29 4.06 -16.40 -45.01
C GLY A 29 4.75 -15.04 -44.95
N GLU A 30 5.95 -14.89 -45.50
CA GLU A 30 6.58 -13.60 -45.75
C GLU A 30 6.02 -12.99 -47.04
N PHE A 31 5.84 -11.67 -47.08
CA PHE A 31 5.40 -10.98 -48.28
C PHE A 31 5.72 -9.49 -48.20
N TRP A 32 5.83 -8.86 -49.37
CA TRP A 32 5.91 -7.41 -49.47
C TRP A 32 4.53 -6.82 -49.77
N MET A 33 4.31 -5.60 -49.29
CA MET A 33 3.17 -4.78 -49.67
C MET A 33 3.58 -3.31 -49.73
N SER A 34 2.79 -2.52 -50.44
CA SER A 34 2.99 -1.08 -50.42
C SER A 34 2.70 -0.53 -49.02
N PHE A 35 3.37 0.56 -48.62
CA PHE A 35 3.10 1.20 -47.34
C PHE A 35 1.67 1.79 -47.26
N GLU A 36 1.09 2.18 -48.40
CA GLU A 36 -0.32 2.59 -48.47
C GLU A 36 -1.27 1.43 -48.14
N ASP A 37 -1.00 0.24 -48.68
CA ASP A 37 -1.76 -0.95 -48.32
C ASP A 37 -1.55 -1.32 -46.85
N PHE A 38 -0.33 -1.17 -46.31
CA PHE A 38 -0.07 -1.38 -44.89
C PHE A 38 -0.94 -0.47 -44.02
N LYS A 39 -0.92 0.85 -44.28
CA LYS A 39 -1.75 1.84 -43.56
C LYS A 39 -3.25 1.56 -43.66
N LYS A 40 -3.70 0.99 -44.78
CA LYS A 40 -5.12 0.70 -45.02
C LYS A 40 -5.60 -0.59 -44.36
N ASN A 41 -4.71 -1.59 -44.24
CA ASN A 41 -5.08 -2.94 -43.78
C ASN A 41 -4.67 -3.22 -42.33
N TYR A 42 -3.63 -2.56 -41.80
CA TYR A 42 -3.16 -2.76 -40.43
C TYR A 42 -3.61 -1.62 -39.52
N THR A 43 -4.01 -1.98 -38.30
CA THR A 43 -4.52 -1.03 -37.29
C THR A 43 -3.56 -0.78 -36.13
N LYS A 44 -2.51 -1.61 -36.01
CA LYS A 44 -1.56 -1.57 -34.90
C LYS A 44 -0.17 -2.01 -35.35
N ILE A 45 0.84 -1.28 -34.91
CA ILE A 45 2.26 -1.66 -34.99
C ILE A 45 2.81 -1.77 -33.58
N GLU A 46 3.53 -2.85 -33.28
CA GLU A 46 4.23 -3.04 -32.02
C GLU A 46 5.72 -3.17 -32.32
N ILE A 47 6.52 -2.28 -31.74
CA ILE A 47 7.97 -2.26 -31.91
C ILE A 47 8.58 -2.43 -30.52
N CYS A 48 9.42 -3.45 -30.35
CA CYS A 48 10.13 -3.72 -29.11
C CYS A 48 11.59 -3.31 -29.26
N ASN A 49 11.94 -2.14 -28.70
CA ASN A 49 13.32 -1.68 -28.69
C ASN A 49 14.12 -2.47 -27.64
N LEU A 50 15.38 -2.78 -27.96
CA LEU A 50 16.31 -3.41 -27.01
C LEU A 50 16.83 -2.40 -25.97
N THR A 51 16.77 -1.12 -26.31
CA THR A 51 17.12 0.00 -25.45
C THR A 51 15.91 0.92 -25.28
N PRO A 52 15.83 1.73 -24.22
CA PRO A 52 14.73 2.67 -24.04
C PRO A 52 14.72 3.83 -25.06
N ASP A 53 15.74 3.97 -25.92
CA ASP A 53 15.88 5.01 -26.93
C ASP A 53 14.64 5.15 -27.83
N ALA A 54 14.35 6.40 -28.24
CA ALA A 54 13.27 6.68 -29.18
C ALA A 54 13.71 6.26 -30.59
N LEU A 55 12.79 5.75 -31.41
CA LEU A 55 13.09 5.34 -32.79
C LEU A 55 13.49 6.51 -33.70
N GLU A 56 13.14 7.73 -33.29
CA GLU A 56 13.41 8.97 -34.02
C GLU A 56 14.79 9.55 -33.67
N ASP A 57 15.49 8.97 -32.69
CA ASP A 57 16.79 9.45 -32.25
C ASP A 57 17.92 8.72 -32.97
N ASP A 58 18.79 9.48 -33.64
CA ASP A 58 19.97 8.96 -34.33
C ASP A 58 21.13 8.65 -33.36
N LYS A 59 21.00 9.04 -32.08
CA LYS A 59 22.01 8.85 -31.02
C LYS A 59 21.58 7.70 -30.08
N ILE A 60 22.56 6.90 -29.66
CA ILE A 60 22.38 5.86 -28.64
C ILE A 60 22.63 6.49 -27.27
N HIS A 61 21.65 6.47 -26.38
CA HIS A 61 21.82 6.98 -25.01
C HIS A 61 22.19 5.86 -24.04
N LYS A 62 22.83 6.25 -22.93
CA LYS A 62 23.04 5.35 -21.79
C LYS A 62 21.88 5.54 -20.82
N TRP A 63 21.20 4.45 -20.50
CA TRP A 63 20.06 4.48 -19.59
C TRP A 63 20.41 3.88 -18.24
N THR A 64 20.05 4.58 -17.16
CA THR A 64 19.97 3.99 -15.83
C THR A 64 18.58 3.41 -15.62
N VAL A 65 18.50 2.21 -15.05
CA VAL A 65 17.23 1.52 -14.77
C VAL A 65 17.06 1.30 -13.28
N SER A 66 15.92 1.71 -12.75
CA SER A 66 15.42 1.24 -11.46
C SER A 66 14.31 0.22 -11.70
N VAL A 67 14.35 -0.87 -10.95
CA VAL A 67 13.37 -1.97 -11.01
C VAL A 67 12.80 -2.17 -9.62
N ASN A 68 11.51 -1.93 -9.47
CA ASN A 68 10.78 -2.13 -8.22
C ASN A 68 9.73 -3.21 -8.41
N GLU A 69 9.70 -4.19 -7.51
CA GLU A 69 8.61 -5.15 -7.43
C GLU A 69 7.58 -4.68 -6.40
N GLY A 70 6.30 -4.84 -6.69
CA GLY A 70 5.23 -4.43 -5.79
C GLY A 70 3.99 -5.31 -5.92
N ARG A 71 3.02 -5.09 -5.04
CA ARG A 71 1.77 -5.85 -4.99
C ARG A 71 0.58 -4.96 -4.65
N TRP A 72 -0.54 -5.20 -5.33
CA TRP A 72 -1.87 -4.76 -4.93
C TRP A 72 -2.51 -5.85 -4.07
N VAL A 73 -2.82 -5.52 -2.83
CA VAL A 73 -3.44 -6.41 -1.84
C VAL A 73 -4.83 -5.88 -1.53
N ARG A 74 -5.85 -6.74 -1.64
CA ARG A 74 -7.24 -6.32 -1.42
C ARG A 74 -7.40 -5.86 0.02
N GLY A 75 -7.99 -4.68 0.18
CA GLY A 75 -8.23 -4.10 1.50
C GLY A 75 -7.05 -3.30 2.07
N CYS A 76 -5.86 -3.39 1.49
CA CYS A 76 -4.69 -2.63 1.94
C CYS A 76 -4.16 -1.70 0.84
N SER A 77 -3.52 -2.26 -0.18
CA SER A 77 -2.81 -1.48 -1.22
C SER A 77 -3.49 -1.52 -2.60
N ALA A 78 -4.56 -2.30 -2.79
CA ALA A 78 -5.34 -2.31 -4.03
C ALA A 78 -6.33 -1.13 -4.08
N GLY A 79 -5.80 0.09 -4.22
CA GLY A 79 -6.56 1.33 -4.09
C GLY A 79 -7.37 1.75 -5.32
N GLY A 80 -7.14 1.12 -6.48
CA GLY A 80 -7.77 1.52 -7.74
C GLY A 80 -7.20 2.83 -8.28
N CYS A 81 -7.76 3.36 -9.37
CA CYS A 81 -7.26 4.58 -10.01
C CYS A 81 -7.78 5.87 -9.35
N ARG A 82 -7.34 7.03 -9.84
CA ARG A 82 -7.68 8.36 -9.27
C ARG A 82 -9.18 8.68 -9.21
N ASN A 83 -10.01 7.93 -9.95
CA ASN A 83 -11.48 8.02 -9.87
C ASN A 83 -12.04 7.57 -8.50
N TYR A 84 -11.24 6.85 -7.71
CA TYR A 84 -11.58 6.35 -6.38
C TYR A 84 -10.75 7.10 -5.32
N PRO A 85 -11.03 8.38 -5.02
CA PRO A 85 -10.21 9.20 -4.14
C PRO A 85 -10.09 8.65 -2.70
N ASP A 86 -11.08 7.88 -2.24
CA ASP A 86 -11.09 7.31 -0.90
C ASP A 86 -10.04 6.21 -0.71
N THR A 87 -9.65 5.54 -1.79
CA THR A 87 -8.74 4.40 -1.75
C THR A 87 -7.47 4.61 -2.59
N PHE A 88 -7.47 5.51 -3.57
CA PHE A 88 -6.35 5.72 -4.51
C PHE A 88 -5.00 5.96 -3.82
N TRP A 89 -5.01 6.74 -2.73
CA TRP A 89 -3.82 7.10 -1.99
C TRP A 89 -3.11 5.88 -1.37
N THR A 90 -3.84 4.79 -1.13
CA THR A 90 -3.31 3.55 -0.52
C THR A 90 -2.47 2.68 -1.45
N ASN A 91 -2.51 2.92 -2.76
CA ASN A 91 -1.64 2.21 -3.70
C ASN A 91 -0.16 2.39 -3.32
N PRO A 92 0.71 1.43 -3.69
CA PRO A 92 2.15 1.60 -3.54
C PRO A 92 2.62 2.89 -4.19
N GLN A 93 3.59 3.56 -3.58
CA GLN A 93 4.08 4.87 -4.01
C GLN A 93 5.58 4.81 -4.21
N TYR A 94 6.09 5.29 -5.34
CA TYR A 94 7.52 5.26 -5.65
C TYR A 94 8.05 6.67 -5.86
N ARG A 95 8.97 7.12 -5.02
CA ARG A 95 9.59 8.45 -5.15
C ARG A 95 10.62 8.41 -6.26
N LEU A 96 10.46 9.28 -7.26
CA LEU A 96 11.38 9.47 -8.37
C LEU A 96 12.11 10.80 -8.19
N ARG A 97 13.44 10.79 -8.21
CA ARG A 97 14.27 12.01 -8.22
C ARG A 97 14.92 12.20 -9.58
N LEU A 98 14.60 13.31 -10.23
CA LEU A 98 15.22 13.74 -11.48
C LEU A 98 16.23 14.84 -11.15
N LEU A 99 17.53 14.51 -11.24
CA LEU A 99 18.62 15.35 -10.74
C LEU A 99 19.25 16.23 -11.81
N GLU A 100 19.45 15.66 -13.00
CA GLU A 100 20.18 16.27 -14.11
C GLU A 100 19.30 16.26 -15.35
N GLU A 101 19.28 17.39 -16.06
CA GLU A 101 18.61 17.56 -17.35
C GLU A 101 19.40 16.86 -18.45
N ASP A 102 18.73 16.53 -19.56
CA ASP A 102 19.36 15.81 -20.66
C ASP A 102 20.36 16.72 -21.41
N ASP A 103 21.50 16.18 -21.82
CA ASP A 103 22.54 16.92 -22.55
C ASP A 103 22.26 16.92 -24.06
N ASP A 104 21.07 17.34 -24.50
CA ASP A 104 20.75 17.47 -25.93
C ASP A 104 20.79 18.94 -26.39
N PRO A 105 21.84 19.38 -27.12
CA PRO A 105 21.96 20.74 -27.60
C PRO A 105 20.96 21.08 -28.73
N ASP A 106 20.33 20.07 -29.34
CA ASP A 106 19.37 20.25 -30.43
C ASP A 106 17.92 20.43 -29.91
N ASP A 107 17.74 20.35 -28.59
CA ASP A 107 16.43 20.40 -27.95
C ASP A 107 16.11 21.77 -27.33
N ASN A 108 14.96 22.32 -27.67
CA ASN A 108 14.53 23.65 -27.20
C ASN A 108 13.89 23.59 -25.80
N GLU A 109 13.57 22.39 -25.30
CA GLU A 109 12.95 22.21 -23.98
C GLU A 109 13.92 21.55 -23.01
N VAL A 110 14.35 22.33 -22.01
CA VAL A 110 15.21 21.84 -20.94
C VAL A 110 14.39 20.93 -20.01
N GLY A 111 14.80 19.67 -19.85
CA GLY A 111 14.10 18.69 -19.01
C GLY A 111 14.85 17.37 -18.88
N CYS A 112 14.34 16.48 -18.03
CA CYS A 112 14.86 15.14 -17.80
C CYS A 112 13.95 14.11 -18.47
N THR A 113 14.52 13.29 -19.34
CA THR A 113 13.80 12.25 -20.09
C THR A 113 13.84 10.92 -19.36
N PHE A 114 12.67 10.32 -19.22
CA PHE A 114 12.53 9.02 -18.59
C PHE A 114 11.36 8.21 -19.14
N VAL A 115 11.44 6.89 -19.01
CA VAL A 115 10.40 5.94 -19.42
C VAL A 115 9.92 5.20 -18.19
N VAL A 116 8.60 5.18 -17.98
CA VAL A 116 7.97 4.37 -16.93
C VAL A 116 7.27 3.19 -17.58
N ALA A 117 7.60 1.98 -17.13
CA ALA A 117 6.99 0.73 -17.58
C ALA A 117 6.42 -0.04 -16.39
N LEU A 118 5.09 -0.21 -16.37
CA LEU A 118 4.37 -0.96 -15.35
C LEU A 118 3.89 -2.29 -15.93
N MET A 119 4.38 -3.41 -15.38
CA MET A 119 4.02 -4.77 -15.81
C MET A 119 3.29 -5.55 -14.71
N GLN A 120 2.15 -6.15 -15.02
CA GLN A 120 1.50 -7.13 -14.12
C GLN A 120 2.13 -8.54 -14.27
N LYS A 121 2.48 -9.18 -13.14
CA LYS A 121 3.14 -10.49 -13.08
C LYS A 121 2.12 -11.63 -13.03
N ASN A 122 2.59 -12.85 -13.28
CA ASN A 122 1.91 -14.14 -13.00
C ASN A 122 0.54 -14.42 -13.67
N ARG A 123 -0.07 -13.46 -14.37
CA ARG A 123 -1.39 -13.62 -15.01
C ARG A 123 -1.48 -14.74 -16.04
N ARG A 124 -0.39 -15.05 -16.74
CA ARG A 124 -0.37 -16.18 -17.69
C ARG A 124 -0.60 -17.53 -16.99
N LYS A 125 -0.11 -17.70 -15.75
CA LYS A 125 -0.34 -18.91 -14.94
C LYS A 125 -1.81 -19.01 -14.55
N GLU A 126 -2.41 -17.88 -14.19
CA GLU A 126 -3.79 -17.77 -13.72
C GLU A 126 -4.84 -17.79 -14.83
N ARG A 127 -4.45 -17.58 -16.10
CA ARG A 127 -5.35 -17.76 -17.26
C ARG A 127 -6.01 -19.14 -17.28
N LYS A 128 -5.32 -20.18 -16.79
CA LYS A 128 -5.89 -21.54 -16.67
C LYS A 128 -7.09 -21.61 -15.71
N MET A 129 -7.21 -20.63 -14.81
CA MET A 129 -8.32 -20.48 -13.86
C MET A 129 -9.31 -19.38 -14.31
N GLY A 130 -9.22 -18.91 -15.56
CA GLY A 130 -10.12 -17.89 -16.11
C GLY A 130 -9.72 -16.43 -15.80
N ALA A 131 -8.55 -16.18 -15.22
CA ALA A 131 -8.12 -14.82 -14.91
C ALA A 131 -7.80 -14.00 -16.19
N ASN A 132 -8.34 -12.78 -16.23
CA ASN A 132 -8.02 -11.79 -17.27
C ASN A 132 -6.90 -10.84 -16.83
N LEU A 133 -6.29 -10.16 -17.79
CA LEU A 133 -5.39 -9.04 -17.49
C LEU A 133 -6.21 -7.92 -16.86
N PHE A 134 -5.66 -7.30 -15.81
CA PHE A 134 -6.25 -6.10 -15.23
C PHE A 134 -6.04 -4.92 -16.15
N THR A 135 -7.00 -4.00 -16.12
CA THR A 135 -6.83 -2.66 -16.67
C THR A 135 -5.90 -1.90 -15.72
N ILE A 136 -4.64 -1.66 -16.14
CA ILE A 136 -3.61 -1.04 -15.30
C ILE A 136 -3.15 0.30 -15.88
N GLY A 137 -2.58 1.13 -15.03
CA GLY A 137 -2.01 2.43 -15.39
C GLY A 137 -1.25 3.02 -14.22
N PHE A 138 -0.74 4.24 -14.40
CA PHE A 138 -0.04 4.96 -13.34
C PHE A 138 -0.20 6.46 -13.47
N ALA A 139 -0.06 7.17 -12.36
CA ALA A 139 -0.05 8.62 -12.28
C ALA A 139 1.25 9.11 -11.63
N ILE A 140 1.71 10.30 -12.03
CA ILE A 140 2.93 10.93 -11.55
C ILE A 140 2.56 12.29 -10.98
N TYR A 141 2.91 12.54 -9.73
CA TYR A 141 2.67 13.80 -9.03
C TYR A 141 4.00 14.47 -8.71
N GLU A 142 4.04 15.79 -8.82
CA GLU A 142 5.19 16.59 -8.38
C GLU A 142 5.12 16.73 -6.85
N VAL A 143 6.24 16.48 -6.17
CA VAL A 143 6.32 16.64 -4.72
C VAL A 143 6.66 18.10 -4.41
N PRO A 144 5.85 18.81 -3.59
CA PRO A 144 6.16 20.16 -3.15
C PRO A 144 7.51 20.23 -2.43
N LYS A 145 8.22 21.36 -2.59
CA LYS A 145 9.59 21.54 -2.10
C LYS A 145 9.71 21.36 -0.60
N GLU A 146 8.65 21.67 0.14
CA GLU A 146 8.57 21.54 1.60
C GLU A 146 8.55 20.06 2.04
N MET A 147 8.20 19.14 1.14
CA MET A 147 8.13 17.69 1.39
C MET A 147 9.28 16.92 0.73
N HIS A 148 10.26 17.61 0.16
CA HIS A 148 11.45 16.99 -0.41
C HIS A 148 12.26 16.29 0.69
N GLY A 149 12.80 15.11 0.38
CA GLY A 149 13.51 14.28 1.36
C GLY A 149 12.63 13.53 2.37
N ASN A 150 11.34 13.86 2.49
CA ASN A 150 10.41 13.09 3.32
C ASN A 150 10.16 11.70 2.71
N LYS A 151 10.41 10.62 3.46
CA LYS A 151 10.16 9.23 3.03
C LYS A 151 8.79 8.70 3.46
N GLN A 152 7.89 9.55 3.99
CA GLN A 152 6.55 9.14 4.39
C GLN A 152 5.61 8.97 3.20
N HIS A 153 4.70 8.01 3.33
CA HIS A 153 3.66 7.71 2.36
C HIS A 153 2.67 8.88 2.27
N MET A 154 2.35 9.31 1.04
CA MET A 154 1.46 10.44 0.79
C MET A 154 0.03 10.07 1.16
N GLN A 155 -0.59 10.89 2.00
CA GLN A 155 -1.96 10.68 2.49
C GLN A 155 -3.01 11.17 1.48
N LYS A 156 -4.28 10.83 1.74
CA LYS A 156 -5.44 11.17 0.90
C LYS A 156 -5.46 12.63 0.43
N ASP A 157 -5.27 13.57 1.37
CA ASP A 157 -5.35 15.01 1.11
C ASP A 157 -4.33 15.48 0.07
N PHE A 158 -3.13 14.88 0.05
CA PHE A 158 -2.12 15.20 -0.96
C PHE A 158 -2.70 15.02 -2.37
N PHE A 159 -3.36 13.89 -2.64
CA PHE A 159 -3.92 13.60 -3.96
C PHE A 159 -5.24 14.33 -4.26
N LEU A 160 -5.92 14.84 -3.23
CA LEU A 160 -7.10 15.69 -3.39
C LEU A 160 -6.71 17.11 -3.81
N PHE A 161 -5.65 17.67 -3.21
CA PHE A 161 -5.23 19.05 -3.44
C PHE A 161 -4.18 19.20 -4.55
N ASN A 162 -3.52 18.13 -4.97
CA ASN A 162 -2.52 18.17 -6.06
C ASN A 162 -3.04 17.46 -7.31
N SER A 163 -2.78 18.05 -8.47
CA SER A 163 -3.07 17.43 -9.77
C SER A 163 -1.88 16.61 -10.26
N SER A 164 -2.15 15.56 -11.03
CA SER A 164 -1.08 14.74 -11.62
C SER A 164 -0.32 15.56 -12.66
N LYS A 165 1.02 15.62 -12.53
CA LYS A 165 1.89 16.27 -13.51
C LYS A 165 1.95 15.49 -14.82
N ALA A 166 1.95 14.16 -14.70
CA ALA A 166 1.97 13.23 -15.81
C ALA A 166 1.19 11.95 -15.45
N ARG A 167 0.80 11.17 -16.44
CA ARG A 167 0.11 9.88 -16.26
C ARG A 167 0.22 9.03 -17.51
N SER A 168 -0.02 7.73 -17.37
CA SER A 168 -0.23 6.85 -18.52
C SER A 168 -1.40 7.37 -19.37
N LYS A 169 -1.27 7.39 -20.71
CA LYS A 169 -2.29 7.90 -21.65
C LYS A 169 -3.66 7.29 -21.43
N SER A 170 -3.71 6.01 -21.11
CA SER A 170 -4.95 5.29 -20.79
C SER A 170 -4.66 4.16 -19.82
N TYR A 171 -5.66 3.83 -19.01
CA TYR A 171 -5.69 2.56 -18.30
C TYR A 171 -6.09 1.49 -19.32
N ILE A 172 -5.24 0.47 -19.51
CA ILE A 172 -5.46 -0.55 -20.53
C ILE A 172 -5.17 -1.94 -19.98
N ASN A 173 -5.92 -2.92 -20.46
CA ASN A 173 -5.81 -4.33 -20.07
C ASN A 173 -4.68 -5.07 -20.81
N LEU A 174 -3.49 -4.46 -20.83
CA LEU A 174 -2.28 -5.08 -21.36
C LEU A 174 -1.41 -5.60 -20.22
N ARG A 175 -0.52 -6.55 -20.56
CA ARG A 175 0.45 -7.08 -19.59
C ARG A 175 1.38 -5.98 -19.07
N GLU A 176 1.70 -5.02 -19.93
CA GLU A 176 2.57 -3.90 -19.61
C GLU A 176 2.00 -2.60 -20.22
N VAL A 177 2.14 -1.52 -19.46
CA VAL A 177 1.87 -0.14 -19.89
C VAL A 177 3.16 0.64 -19.77
N THR A 178 3.67 1.12 -20.90
CA THR A 178 4.94 1.84 -20.99
C THR A 178 4.72 3.20 -21.62
N GLN A 179 5.31 4.24 -21.03
CA GLN A 179 5.25 5.58 -21.56
C GLN A 179 6.52 6.37 -21.28
N ARG A 180 6.98 7.09 -22.30
CA ARG A 180 8.06 8.08 -22.23
C ARG A 180 7.51 9.42 -21.75
N PHE A 181 8.25 10.08 -20.88
CA PHE A 181 7.96 11.38 -20.31
C PHE A 181 9.18 12.27 -20.35
N ARG A 182 8.92 13.56 -20.30
CA ARG A 182 9.91 14.59 -20.03
C ARG A 182 9.35 15.54 -19.00
N LEU A 183 10.06 15.74 -17.90
CA LEU A 183 9.67 16.65 -16.82
C LEU A 183 10.89 17.45 -16.37
N SER A 184 10.66 18.60 -15.72
CA SER A 184 11.73 19.38 -15.11
C SER A 184 12.48 18.60 -14.02
N SER A 185 13.70 19.00 -13.69
CA SER A 185 14.40 18.47 -12.52
C SER A 185 13.57 18.66 -11.24
N GLY A 186 13.53 17.66 -10.37
CA GLY A 186 12.71 17.69 -9.16
C GLY A 186 12.41 16.33 -8.55
N GLU A 187 11.62 16.32 -7.47
CA GLU A 187 11.09 15.10 -6.86
C GLU A 187 9.63 14.86 -7.29
N TYR A 188 9.34 13.62 -7.65
CA TYR A 188 8.04 13.14 -8.10
C TYR A 188 7.64 11.88 -7.33
N VAL A 189 6.35 11.54 -7.35
CA VAL A 189 5.85 10.26 -6.86
C VAL A 189 5.03 9.56 -7.94
N ILE A 190 5.38 8.31 -8.23
CA ILE A 190 4.70 7.43 -9.18
C ILE A 190 3.73 6.54 -8.40
N ILE A 191 2.47 6.52 -8.81
CA ILE A 191 1.39 5.72 -8.23
C ILE A 191 0.94 4.69 -9.26
N PRO A 192 1.49 3.45 -9.28
CA PRO A 192 0.97 2.37 -10.08
C PRO A 192 -0.31 1.79 -9.47
N SER A 193 -1.36 1.67 -10.29
CA SER A 193 -2.63 1.10 -9.83
C SER A 193 -3.34 0.29 -10.90
N THR A 194 -4.25 -0.56 -10.46
CA THR A 194 -5.36 -1.05 -11.28
C THR A 194 -6.39 0.06 -11.49
N TYR A 195 -7.29 -0.14 -12.45
CA TYR A 195 -8.38 0.80 -12.70
C TYR A 195 -9.40 0.74 -11.55
N GLU A 196 -9.89 -0.46 -11.24
CA GLU A 196 -10.82 -0.72 -10.14
C GLU A 196 -10.06 -1.00 -8.83
N PRO A 197 -10.61 -0.62 -7.67
CA PRO A 197 -10.07 -1.01 -6.38
C PRO A 197 -10.23 -2.51 -6.12
N HIS A 198 -9.57 -3.01 -5.06
CA HIS A 198 -9.67 -4.39 -4.58
C HIS A 198 -9.15 -5.49 -5.54
N GLN A 199 -8.54 -5.12 -6.67
CA GLN A 199 -7.94 -6.05 -7.61
C GLN A 199 -6.55 -6.50 -7.15
N GLU A 200 -6.42 -7.77 -6.77
CA GLU A 200 -5.16 -8.31 -6.24
C GLU A 200 -4.19 -8.75 -7.31
N GLY A 201 -2.93 -8.34 -7.21
CA GLY A 201 -1.89 -8.79 -8.14
C GLY A 201 -0.51 -8.24 -7.86
N ASP A 202 0.51 -8.96 -8.33
CA ASP A 202 1.88 -8.49 -8.28
C ASP A 202 2.23 -7.70 -9.56
N PHE A 203 3.14 -6.74 -9.44
CA PHE A 203 3.64 -5.96 -10.56
C PHE A 203 5.14 -5.70 -10.48
N ILE A 204 5.70 -5.24 -11.59
CA ILE A 204 7.05 -4.67 -11.69
C ILE A 204 6.92 -3.26 -12.26
N LEU A 205 7.44 -2.28 -11.54
CA LEU A 205 7.61 -0.91 -12.01
C LEU A 205 9.06 -0.69 -12.41
N ARG A 206 9.30 -0.31 -13.66
CA ARG A 206 10.62 0.03 -14.17
C ARG A 206 10.67 1.48 -14.59
N VAL A 207 11.72 2.17 -14.17
CA VAL A 207 11.98 3.56 -14.57
C VAL A 207 13.34 3.60 -15.24
N PHE A 208 13.35 3.99 -16.51
CA PHE A 208 14.56 4.22 -17.29
C PHE A 208 14.79 5.71 -17.40
N SER A 209 15.99 6.21 -17.15
CA SER A 209 16.37 7.62 -17.39
C SER A 209 17.72 7.74 -18.06
N GLU A 210 17.92 8.80 -18.84
CA GLU A 210 19.20 9.07 -19.52
C GLU A 210 20.30 9.49 -18.53
N LYS A 211 19.91 10.27 -17.51
CA LYS A 211 20.77 10.65 -16.38
C LYS A 211 20.46 9.84 -15.14
N ARG A 212 21.42 9.80 -14.19
CA ARG A 212 21.24 9.10 -12.92
C ARG A 212 19.99 9.61 -12.19
N ASN A 213 19.07 8.68 -11.93
CA ASN A 213 17.91 8.92 -11.08
C ASN A 213 17.91 7.94 -9.91
N THR A 214 17.05 8.20 -8.93
CA THR A 214 16.67 7.21 -7.91
C THR A 214 15.17 7.02 -7.96
N SER A 215 14.73 5.76 -7.98
CA SER A 215 13.33 5.39 -7.73
C SER A 215 13.31 4.41 -6.56
N GLU A 216 12.75 4.85 -5.43
CA GLU A 216 12.63 4.09 -4.18
C GLU A 216 11.16 3.99 -3.78
N GLU A 217 10.74 2.86 -3.21
CA GLU A 217 9.42 2.74 -2.59
C GLU A 217 9.31 3.64 -1.35
N ILE A 218 8.16 4.31 -1.23
CA ILE A 218 7.82 5.16 -0.10
C ILE A 218 6.96 4.33 0.87
N GLU A 219 7.51 4.06 2.04
CA GLU A 219 6.79 3.42 3.13
C GLU A 219 6.86 4.28 4.40
N ASN A 220 5.82 4.18 5.22
CA ASN A 220 5.87 4.76 6.55
C ASN A 220 6.93 4.06 7.40
N ARG A 221 7.64 4.84 8.21
CA ARG A 221 8.46 4.29 9.29
C ARG A 221 7.55 3.66 10.34
N ILE A 222 8.01 2.51 10.87
CA ILE A 222 7.31 1.81 11.94
C ILE A 222 7.56 2.56 13.24
N GLU A 223 6.54 3.22 13.75
CA GLU A 223 6.60 4.06 14.94
C GLU A 223 5.28 3.97 15.71
N ALA A 224 5.35 4.08 17.02
CA ALA A 224 4.19 4.25 17.89
C ALA A 224 4.40 5.52 18.70
N ASP A 225 3.39 6.39 18.72
CA ASP A 225 3.38 7.55 19.58
C ASP A 225 3.31 7.04 21.03
N HIS A 226 4.28 7.41 21.85
CA HIS A 226 4.26 7.10 23.26
C HIS A 226 3.40 8.13 24.00
N PRO A 227 2.21 7.78 24.51
CA PRO A 227 1.79 8.39 25.74
C PRO A 227 2.68 7.78 26.82
N VAL A 228 3.83 8.40 27.10
CA VAL A 228 4.47 8.22 28.40
C VAL A 228 3.37 8.55 29.40
N PRO A 229 2.88 7.61 30.23
CA PRO A 229 1.98 7.99 31.30
C PRO A 229 2.78 8.98 32.11
N ALA A 230 2.33 10.24 32.17
CA ALA A 230 2.92 11.18 33.11
C ALA A 230 2.89 10.45 34.47
N PRO A 231 4.02 10.29 35.16
CA PRO A 231 4.01 9.66 36.47
C PRO A 231 2.96 10.40 37.27
N ALA A 232 1.97 9.65 37.77
CA ALA A 232 0.90 10.22 38.55
C ALA A 232 1.57 11.01 39.68
N LEU A 233 1.53 12.34 39.59
CA LEU A 233 1.92 13.20 40.69
C LEU A 233 1.08 12.71 41.88
N ALA A 234 1.73 12.46 43.00
CA ALA A 234 1.07 12.11 44.26
C ALA A 234 0.22 13.30 44.72
N GLY A 235 -0.90 13.51 44.05
CA GLY A 235 -1.96 14.45 44.38
C GLY A 235 -3.16 13.70 44.94
N GLU A 236 -4.08 14.46 45.52
CA GLU A 236 -5.34 13.93 46.05
C GLU A 236 -6.11 13.18 44.96
N GLU A 237 -6.65 12.02 45.35
CA GLU A 237 -7.46 11.17 44.48
C GLU A 237 -8.67 11.96 43.97
N SER A 238 -8.81 12.07 42.64
CA SER A 238 -9.91 12.83 42.05
C SER A 238 -11.28 12.18 42.33
N GLU A 239 -12.38 12.93 42.27
CA GLU A 239 -13.72 12.33 42.39
C GLU A 239 -13.97 11.27 41.30
N GLU A 240 -13.39 11.43 40.10
CA GLU A 240 -13.46 10.44 39.02
C GLU A 240 -12.69 9.16 39.37
N ASP A 241 -11.57 9.27 40.07
CA ASP A 241 -10.76 8.15 40.54
C ASP A 241 -11.53 7.34 41.60
N GLN A 242 -12.21 8.03 42.52
CA GLN A 242 -13.03 7.42 43.55
C GLN A 242 -14.23 6.67 42.95
N GLN A 243 -14.90 7.28 41.96
CA GLN A 243 -15.99 6.62 41.22
C GLN A 243 -15.49 5.41 40.44
N PHE A 244 -14.34 5.52 39.76
CA PHE A 244 -13.75 4.41 39.02
C PHE A 244 -13.37 3.23 39.93
N ARG A 245 -12.82 3.52 41.13
CA ARG A 245 -12.53 2.49 42.13
C ARG A 245 -13.79 1.79 42.62
N THR A 246 -14.87 2.53 42.83
CA THR A 246 -16.15 1.95 43.25
C THR A 246 -16.67 0.99 42.19
N ILE A 247 -16.62 1.41 40.91
CA ILE A 247 -16.99 0.55 39.77
C ILE A 247 -16.09 -0.69 39.70
N PHE A 248 -14.78 -0.53 39.89
CA PHE A 248 -13.85 -1.66 39.91
C PHE A 248 -14.19 -2.67 41.01
N GLN A 249 -14.46 -2.20 42.23
CA GLN A 249 -14.82 -3.06 43.37
C GLN A 249 -16.12 -3.83 43.11
N GLU A 250 -17.12 -3.20 42.49
CA GLU A 250 -18.36 -3.89 42.10
C GLU A 250 -18.13 -5.01 41.07
N ILE A 251 -17.09 -4.91 40.26
CA ILE A 251 -16.76 -5.88 39.20
C ILE A 251 -15.85 -6.99 39.73
N ALA A 252 -14.79 -6.62 40.45
CA ALA A 252 -13.74 -7.51 40.92
C ALA A 252 -14.10 -8.26 42.23
N GLY A 253 -15.14 -7.80 42.93
CA GLY A 253 -15.58 -8.40 44.19
C GLY A 253 -14.49 -8.39 45.28
N GLU A 254 -14.47 -9.44 46.11
CA GLU A 254 -13.52 -9.58 47.22
C GLU A 254 -12.09 -9.89 46.75
N GLU A 255 -11.92 -10.45 45.55
CA GLU A 255 -10.62 -10.83 45.00
C GLU A 255 -9.80 -9.60 44.57
N MET A 256 -10.45 -8.45 44.32
CA MET A 256 -9.81 -7.21 43.87
C MET A 256 -8.98 -7.36 42.58
N GLU A 257 -9.29 -8.37 41.78
CA GLU A 257 -8.72 -8.67 40.48
C GLU A 257 -9.82 -9.07 39.49
N ILE A 258 -9.75 -8.61 38.24
CA ILE A 258 -10.77 -8.87 37.23
C ILE A 258 -10.36 -10.04 36.33
N THR A 259 -11.26 -11.02 36.20
CA THR A 259 -11.14 -12.14 35.25
C THR A 259 -11.62 -11.77 33.84
N ALA A 260 -11.25 -12.59 32.85
CA ALA A 260 -11.72 -12.40 31.47
C ALA A 260 -13.25 -12.42 31.32
N ASN A 261 -13.96 -13.21 32.14
CA ASN A 261 -15.43 -13.26 32.11
C ASN A 261 -16.04 -11.96 32.68
N GLU A 262 -15.49 -11.44 33.78
CA GLU A 262 -15.93 -10.18 34.38
C GLU A 262 -15.64 -9.01 33.46
N LEU A 263 -14.44 -8.98 32.85
CA LEU A 263 -14.06 -7.99 31.85
C LEU A 263 -15.04 -7.99 30.66
N ARG A 264 -15.36 -9.17 30.11
CA ARG A 264 -16.33 -9.31 29.03
C ARG A 264 -17.69 -8.75 29.42
N ASN A 265 -18.18 -9.12 30.61
CA ASN A 265 -19.50 -8.72 31.07
C ASN A 265 -19.58 -7.18 31.25
N VAL A 266 -18.57 -6.55 31.86
CA VAL A 266 -18.58 -5.09 32.05
C VAL A 266 -18.45 -4.35 30.71
N LEU A 267 -17.54 -4.77 29.83
CA LEU A 267 -17.34 -4.11 28.55
C LEU A 267 -18.59 -4.22 27.68
N ASN A 268 -19.23 -5.40 27.62
CA ASN A 268 -20.45 -5.59 26.83
C ASN A 268 -21.65 -4.85 27.43
N ARG A 269 -21.73 -4.74 28.77
CA ARG A 269 -22.73 -3.90 29.43
C ARG A 269 -22.60 -2.45 28.98
N VAL A 270 -21.38 -1.91 28.93
CA VAL A 270 -21.16 -0.52 28.51
C VAL A 270 -21.38 -0.33 27.02
N ILE A 271 -20.89 -1.24 26.17
CA ILE A 271 -21.14 -1.20 24.73
C ILE A 271 -22.64 -1.23 24.41
N SER A 272 -23.44 -2.00 25.15
CA SER A 272 -24.90 -2.06 24.92
C SER A 272 -25.61 -0.70 25.08
N THR A 273 -24.99 0.24 25.83
CA THR A 273 -25.49 1.61 25.95
C THR A 273 -25.16 2.48 24.73
N HIS A 274 -24.17 2.08 23.94
CA HIS A 274 -23.72 2.72 22.71
C HIS A 274 -24.29 2.01 21.47
N LYS A 275 -25.61 2.17 21.25
CA LYS A 275 -26.32 1.56 20.12
C LYS A 275 -25.75 1.97 18.74
N ASP A 276 -25.05 3.08 18.69
CA ASP A 276 -24.37 3.61 17.50
C ASP A 276 -23.16 2.77 17.05
N LEU A 277 -22.63 1.90 17.91
CA LEU A 277 -21.53 0.99 17.55
C LEU A 277 -21.98 -0.25 16.78
N ASN A 278 -23.28 -0.59 16.80
CA ASN A 278 -23.87 -1.75 16.11
C ASN A 278 -22.99 -3.02 16.14
N THR A 279 -22.48 -3.39 17.32
CA THR A 279 -21.53 -4.50 17.53
C THR A 279 -22.16 -5.60 18.39
N GLU A 280 -21.72 -6.85 18.20
CA GLU A 280 -22.08 -8.00 19.04
C GLU A 280 -21.41 -7.97 20.43
N GLY A 281 -20.48 -7.03 20.63
CA GLY A 281 -19.67 -6.89 21.83
C GLY A 281 -18.36 -7.69 21.75
N PHE A 282 -17.58 -7.64 22.84
CA PHE A 282 -16.33 -8.37 22.95
C PHE A 282 -16.55 -9.86 23.16
N SER A 283 -15.80 -10.65 22.41
CA SER A 283 -15.68 -12.09 22.65
C SER A 283 -14.90 -12.39 23.94
N LEU A 284 -15.09 -13.60 24.48
CA LEU A 284 -14.29 -14.05 25.64
C LEU A 284 -12.80 -14.14 25.30
N GLU A 285 -12.49 -14.51 24.06
CA GLU A 285 -11.11 -14.67 23.61
C GLU A 285 -10.41 -13.32 23.47
N SER A 286 -11.10 -12.31 22.96
CA SER A 286 -10.62 -10.93 22.94
C SER A 286 -10.31 -10.44 24.34
N CYS A 287 -11.21 -10.68 25.30
CA CYS A 287 -10.99 -10.31 26.69
C CYS A 287 -9.79 -11.05 27.31
N ARG A 288 -9.60 -12.34 27.02
CA ARG A 288 -8.40 -13.07 27.48
C ARG A 288 -7.12 -12.48 26.90
N SER A 289 -7.11 -12.20 25.60
CA SER A 289 -5.96 -11.58 24.94
C SER A 289 -5.67 -10.19 25.50
N MET A 290 -6.70 -9.38 25.77
CA MET A 290 -6.50 -8.07 26.40
C MET A 290 -5.89 -8.18 27.79
N ILE A 291 -6.33 -9.14 28.61
CA ILE A 291 -5.74 -9.38 29.92
C ILE A 291 -4.27 -9.76 29.78
N ALA A 292 -3.97 -10.77 28.97
CA ALA A 292 -2.61 -11.27 28.85
C ALA A 292 -1.61 -10.22 28.32
N LEU A 293 -2.11 -9.23 27.58
CA LEU A 293 -1.31 -8.11 27.05
C LEU A 293 -1.15 -6.94 28.04
N MET A 294 -2.02 -6.84 29.06
CA MET A 294 -2.03 -5.76 30.05
C MET A 294 -1.55 -6.20 31.44
N ASP A 295 -1.56 -7.51 31.71
CA ASP A 295 -1.11 -8.17 32.93
C ASP A 295 0.41 -8.07 33.07
N MET A 296 0.87 -7.09 33.84
CA MET A 296 2.28 -6.80 34.06
C MET A 296 2.87 -7.62 35.22
N ASP A 297 2.02 -8.12 36.12
CA ASP A 297 2.42 -8.91 37.29
C ASP A 297 2.35 -10.43 37.07
N GLY A 298 1.81 -10.88 35.93
CA GLY A 298 1.76 -12.27 35.49
C GLY A 298 0.71 -13.10 36.22
N THR A 299 -0.30 -12.44 36.80
CA THR A 299 -1.38 -13.09 37.57
C THR A 299 -2.43 -13.77 36.67
N GLY A 300 -2.47 -13.42 35.38
CA GLY A 300 -3.51 -13.80 34.44
C GLY A 300 -4.84 -13.08 34.69
N ARG A 301 -4.83 -12.00 35.46
CA ARG A 301 -5.98 -11.17 35.84
C ARG A 301 -5.59 -9.69 35.74
N LEU A 302 -6.56 -8.79 35.93
CA LEU A 302 -6.28 -7.35 35.94
C LEU A 302 -6.45 -6.77 37.34
N ASN A 303 -5.40 -6.16 37.85
CA ASN A 303 -5.49 -5.30 39.03
C ASN A 303 -6.11 -3.92 38.65
N LEU A 304 -6.36 -3.08 39.66
CA LEU A 304 -7.01 -1.77 39.46
C LEU A 304 -6.25 -0.86 38.48
N GLN A 305 -4.91 -0.84 38.54
CA GLN A 305 -4.11 0.05 37.69
C GLN A 305 -4.12 -0.41 36.23
N GLU A 306 -3.99 -1.71 36.00
CA GLU A 306 -4.04 -2.32 34.67
C GLU A 306 -5.43 -2.14 34.04
N PHE A 307 -6.49 -2.40 34.82
CA PHE A 307 -7.85 -2.18 34.35
C PHE A 307 -8.11 -0.71 34.02
N ARG A 308 -7.65 0.23 34.86
CA ARG A 308 -7.77 1.67 34.57
C ARG A 308 -7.07 2.06 33.27
N HIS A 309 -5.88 1.51 33.05
CA HIS A 309 -5.11 1.77 31.86
C HIS A 309 -5.83 1.24 30.60
N LEU A 310 -6.23 -0.03 30.61
CA LEU A 310 -6.98 -0.65 29.52
C LEU A 310 -8.29 0.09 29.23
N TRP A 311 -9.03 0.47 30.27
CA TRP A 311 -10.29 1.19 30.14
C TRP A 311 -10.16 2.54 29.42
N ASN A 312 -9.14 3.32 29.79
CA ASN A 312 -8.87 4.61 29.16
C ASN A 312 -8.51 4.45 27.68
N LYS A 313 -7.73 3.41 27.34
CA LYS A 313 -7.38 3.08 25.96
C LYS A 313 -8.60 2.67 25.14
N ILE A 314 -9.45 1.78 25.68
CA ILE A 314 -10.71 1.38 25.00
C ILE A 314 -11.60 2.59 24.76
N LYS A 315 -11.74 3.52 25.71
CA LYS A 315 -12.50 4.77 25.53
C LYS A 315 -11.93 5.66 24.41
N GLN A 316 -10.61 5.82 24.38
CA GLN A 316 -9.94 6.61 23.33
C GLN A 316 -10.18 5.99 21.95
N TRP A 317 -9.94 4.68 21.81
CA TRP A 317 -10.12 3.97 20.55
C TRP A 317 -11.58 3.85 20.15
N GLN A 318 -12.52 3.82 21.09
CA GLN A 318 -13.95 3.93 20.81
C GLN A 318 -14.27 5.26 20.10
N GLY A 319 -13.68 6.37 20.55
CA GLY A 319 -13.84 7.67 19.89
C GLY A 319 -13.33 7.65 18.44
N ILE A 320 -12.16 7.06 18.21
CA ILE A 320 -11.57 6.91 16.86
C ILE A 320 -12.45 6.02 15.99
N PHE A 321 -12.87 4.85 16.49
CA PHE A 321 -13.73 3.94 15.72
C PHE A 321 -15.04 4.60 15.30
N LYS A 322 -15.69 5.35 16.20
CA LYS A 322 -16.91 6.11 15.89
C LYS A 322 -16.68 7.20 14.84
N HIS A 323 -15.50 7.80 14.79
CA HIS A 323 -15.16 8.79 13.76
C HIS A 323 -15.17 8.16 12.36
N TYR A 324 -14.64 6.95 12.22
CA TYR A 324 -14.56 6.24 10.94
C TYR A 324 -15.85 5.45 10.61
N ASN A 325 -16.58 4.94 11.60
CA ASN A 325 -17.89 4.29 11.43
C ASN A 325 -19.03 5.33 11.32
N ALA A 326 -18.87 6.33 10.45
CA ALA A 326 -19.82 7.44 10.32
C ALA A 326 -21.21 6.99 9.80
N ASP A 327 -21.25 5.89 9.06
CA ASP A 327 -22.48 5.27 8.56
C ASP A 327 -23.20 4.40 9.61
N GLN A 328 -22.59 4.23 10.79
CA GLN A 328 -23.09 3.41 11.89
C GLN A 328 -23.37 1.94 11.46
N SER A 329 -22.64 1.45 10.46
CA SER A 329 -22.75 0.06 10.00
C SER A 329 -22.32 -0.94 11.08
N GLY A 330 -21.47 -0.50 12.00
CA GLY A 330 -20.89 -1.32 13.08
C GLY A 330 -19.54 -1.91 12.74
N SER A 331 -18.99 -1.54 11.59
CA SER A 331 -17.69 -1.96 11.11
C SER A 331 -17.03 -0.85 10.32
N ILE A 332 -15.71 -0.78 10.33
CA ILE A 332 -14.94 0.09 9.43
C ILE A 332 -14.32 -0.77 8.33
N ASN A 333 -14.20 -0.23 7.12
CA ASN A 333 -13.50 -0.96 6.08
C ASN A 333 -11.97 -0.94 6.32
N SER A 334 -11.25 -1.85 5.69
CA SER A 334 -9.81 -2.01 5.89
C SER A 334 -8.96 -0.81 5.44
N TYR A 335 -9.47 0.04 4.55
CA TYR A 335 -8.79 1.30 4.17
C TYR A 335 -8.97 2.36 5.25
N GLU A 336 -10.15 2.44 5.87
CA GLU A 336 -10.41 3.28 7.04
C GLU A 336 -9.60 2.82 8.25
N MET A 337 -9.44 1.50 8.43
CA MET A 337 -8.58 0.93 9.47
C MET A 337 -7.17 1.51 9.43
N ARG A 338 -6.60 1.70 8.24
CA ARG A 338 -5.26 2.29 8.10
C ARG A 338 -5.17 3.68 8.73
N ASN A 339 -6.19 4.50 8.52
CA ASN A 339 -6.27 5.84 9.09
C ASN A 339 -6.57 5.79 10.60
N ALA A 340 -7.48 4.90 11.02
CA ALA A 340 -7.81 4.72 12.42
C ALA A 340 -6.61 4.26 13.26
N VAL A 341 -5.74 3.39 12.71
CA VAL A 341 -4.49 2.95 13.34
C VAL A 341 -3.49 4.12 13.45
N ASN A 342 -3.40 4.97 12.42
CA ASN A 342 -2.57 6.19 12.48
C ASN A 342 -3.08 7.16 13.55
N ASP A 343 -4.40 7.42 13.62
CA ASP A 343 -5.01 8.29 14.63
C ASP A 343 -4.92 7.71 16.04
N ALA A 344 -4.80 6.38 16.17
CA ALA A 344 -4.50 5.70 17.42
C ALA A 344 -3.02 5.84 17.84
N GLY A 345 -2.19 6.48 17.01
CA GLY A 345 -0.78 6.77 17.28
C GLY A 345 0.18 5.76 16.65
N PHE A 346 -0.27 4.83 15.81
CA PHE A 346 0.61 3.82 15.22
C PHE A 346 0.84 4.08 13.73
N ARG A 347 2.10 4.36 13.36
CA ARG A 347 2.53 4.46 11.97
C ARG A 347 3.18 3.14 11.58
N LEU A 348 2.56 2.43 10.63
CA LEU A 348 3.03 1.11 10.18
C LEU A 348 3.34 1.14 8.68
N ASN A 349 4.19 0.22 8.21
CA ASN A 349 4.41 0.03 6.77
C ASN A 349 3.32 -0.86 6.13
N ASN A 350 3.32 -0.97 4.80
CA ASN A 350 2.28 -1.71 4.07
C ASN A 350 2.22 -3.19 4.46
N GLN A 351 3.38 -3.81 4.71
CA GLN A 351 3.44 -5.22 5.12
C GLN A 351 2.71 -5.49 6.44
N LEU A 352 2.82 -4.58 7.41
CA LEU A 352 2.10 -4.70 8.68
C LEU A 352 0.60 -4.43 8.52
N TYR A 353 0.20 -3.49 7.67
CA TYR A 353 -1.22 -3.30 7.35
C TYR A 353 -1.81 -4.54 6.66
N ASP A 354 -1.07 -5.19 5.76
CA ASP A 354 -1.50 -6.45 5.14
C ASP A 354 -1.76 -7.53 6.19
N ILE A 355 -0.87 -7.69 7.17
CA ILE A 355 -1.03 -8.64 8.28
C ILE A 355 -2.26 -8.30 9.13
N ILE A 356 -2.46 -7.02 9.44
CA ILE A 356 -3.62 -6.55 10.21
C ILE A 356 -4.91 -6.87 9.45
N THR A 357 -5.00 -6.51 8.17
CA THR A 357 -6.18 -6.80 7.35
C THR A 357 -6.43 -8.31 7.27
N MET A 358 -5.39 -9.13 7.02
CA MET A 358 -5.53 -10.58 6.93
C MET A 358 -6.00 -11.22 8.25
N ARG A 359 -5.60 -10.66 9.40
CA ARG A 359 -5.90 -11.24 10.72
C ARG A 359 -7.24 -10.78 11.29
N TYR A 360 -7.61 -9.51 11.07
CA TYR A 360 -8.69 -8.85 11.79
C TYR A 360 -9.87 -8.43 10.89
N ALA A 361 -9.71 -8.41 9.57
CA ALA A 361 -10.82 -8.13 8.66
C ALA A 361 -11.59 -9.41 8.29
N ASN A 362 -12.90 -9.27 8.11
CA ASN A 362 -13.77 -10.34 7.62
C ASN A 362 -13.67 -10.49 6.09
N GLU A 363 -14.44 -11.42 5.52
CA GLU A 363 -14.45 -11.71 4.07
C GLU A 363 -14.80 -10.50 3.19
N ASN A 364 -15.49 -9.52 3.76
CA ASN A 364 -15.87 -8.27 3.10
C ASN A 364 -14.85 -7.14 3.30
N MET A 365 -13.71 -7.42 3.92
CA MET A 365 -12.69 -6.43 4.30
C MET A 365 -13.18 -5.39 5.31
N ASN A 366 -14.11 -5.79 6.17
CA ASN A 366 -14.61 -4.97 7.26
C ASN A 366 -14.09 -5.48 8.60
N ILE A 367 -13.85 -4.55 9.52
CA ILE A 367 -13.33 -4.79 10.87
C ILE A 367 -14.36 -4.25 11.85
N ASP A 368 -14.88 -5.13 12.71
CA ASP A 368 -15.80 -4.75 13.77
C ASP A 368 -15.06 -4.16 14.98
N PHE A 369 -15.82 -3.62 15.93
CA PHE A 369 -15.24 -2.95 17.10
C PHE A 369 -14.38 -3.88 17.98
N ASP A 370 -14.79 -5.14 18.14
CA ASP A 370 -14.04 -6.14 18.91
C ASP A 370 -12.66 -6.39 18.26
N SER A 371 -12.64 -6.67 16.95
CA SER A 371 -11.42 -6.91 16.20
C SER A 371 -10.52 -5.68 16.15
N PHE A 372 -11.10 -4.47 16.04
CA PHE A 372 -10.38 -3.21 16.07
C PHE A 372 -9.60 -3.01 17.38
N VAL A 373 -10.28 -3.12 18.52
CA VAL A 373 -9.65 -2.95 19.84
C VAL A 373 -8.65 -4.08 20.08
N SER A 374 -8.99 -5.33 19.74
CA SER A 374 -8.07 -6.47 19.88
C SER A 374 -6.79 -6.29 19.06
N CYS A 375 -6.88 -5.66 17.89
CA CYS A 375 -5.72 -5.29 17.08
C CYS A 375 -4.85 -4.24 17.79
N LEU A 376 -5.44 -3.16 18.29
CA LEU A 376 -4.69 -2.06 18.91
C LEU A 376 -4.05 -2.44 20.24
N VAL A 377 -4.74 -3.24 21.09
CA VAL A 377 -4.15 -3.75 22.34
C VAL A 377 -2.92 -4.62 22.03
N ARG A 378 -3.03 -5.52 21.04
CA ARG A 378 -1.89 -6.37 20.63
C ARG A 378 -0.75 -5.54 20.06
N LEU A 379 -1.04 -4.57 19.21
CA LEU A 379 -0.03 -3.70 18.63
C LEU A 379 0.70 -2.90 19.70
N GLU A 380 -0.03 -2.29 20.64
CA GLU A 380 0.56 -1.54 21.76
C GLU A 380 1.47 -2.40 22.62
N ALA A 381 1.00 -3.59 23.01
CA ALA A 381 1.78 -4.52 23.82
C ALA A 381 3.03 -5.02 23.10
N MET A 382 2.95 -5.31 21.80
CA MET A 382 4.14 -5.68 21.01
C MET A 382 5.18 -4.56 20.94
N PHE A 383 4.75 -3.30 20.74
CA PHE A 383 5.67 -2.15 20.80
C PHE A 383 6.32 -2.00 22.17
N ARG A 384 5.54 -2.12 23.26
CA ARG A 384 6.06 -2.05 24.64
C ARG A 384 7.05 -3.17 24.93
N ALA A 385 6.73 -4.41 24.58
CA ALA A 385 7.60 -5.55 24.79
C ALA A 385 8.91 -5.36 24.02
N PHE A 386 8.84 -4.97 22.74
CA PHE A 386 10.03 -4.71 21.93
C PHE A 386 10.93 -3.65 22.58
N GLN A 387 10.36 -2.52 23.01
CA GLN A 387 11.11 -1.45 23.68
C GLN A 387 11.70 -1.85 25.03
N ALA A 388 11.06 -2.76 25.76
CA ALA A 388 11.61 -3.29 27.00
C ALA A 388 12.87 -4.15 26.77
N PHE A 389 12.95 -4.83 25.62
CA PHE A 389 14.10 -5.64 25.22
C PHE A 389 15.18 -4.85 24.45
N ASP A 390 14.81 -3.83 23.68
CA ASP A 390 15.70 -2.96 22.89
C ASP A 390 16.29 -1.83 23.76
N GLN A 391 17.18 -2.18 24.69
CA GLN A 391 17.74 -1.22 25.66
C GLN A 391 18.78 -0.27 25.06
N ASP A 392 19.42 -0.65 23.96
CA ASP A 392 20.40 0.17 23.24
C ASP A 392 19.79 0.98 22.08
N GLY A 393 18.52 0.71 21.73
CA GLY A 393 17.78 1.47 20.73
C GLY A 393 18.30 1.27 19.32
N ASP A 394 18.95 0.13 19.06
CA ASP A 394 19.52 -0.20 17.75
C ASP A 394 18.46 -0.78 16.79
N GLY A 395 17.24 -1.03 17.30
CA GLY A 395 16.12 -1.58 16.55
C GLY A 395 16.19 -3.10 16.37
N THR A 396 17.01 -3.80 17.16
CA THR A 396 17.17 -5.25 17.12
C THR A 396 17.17 -5.86 18.52
N ILE A 397 16.29 -6.83 18.76
CA ILE A 397 16.27 -7.59 20.02
C ILE A 397 16.86 -8.99 19.84
N ARG A 398 17.48 -9.53 20.90
CA ARG A 398 17.96 -10.92 20.96
C ARG A 398 17.20 -11.68 22.02
N LEU A 399 16.53 -12.75 21.61
CA LEU A 399 15.72 -13.59 22.48
C LEU A 399 16.21 -15.04 22.40
N SER A 400 16.23 -15.72 23.54
CA SER A 400 16.31 -17.18 23.61
C SER A 400 15.00 -17.81 23.13
N VAL A 401 15.03 -19.13 22.86
CA VAL A 401 13.81 -19.88 22.48
C VAL A 401 12.74 -19.77 23.58
N LEU A 402 13.13 -19.79 24.85
CA LEU A 402 12.19 -19.68 25.97
C LEU A 402 11.51 -18.30 25.99
N GLU A 403 12.28 -17.23 25.89
CA GLU A 403 11.75 -15.86 25.90
C GLU A 403 10.86 -15.61 24.67
N TRP A 404 11.25 -16.11 23.50
CA TRP A 404 10.43 -16.04 22.29
C TRP A 404 9.08 -16.76 22.46
N LEU A 405 9.09 -17.98 23.03
CA LEU A 405 7.86 -18.73 23.26
C LEU A 405 6.98 -18.08 24.34
N GLN A 406 7.57 -17.54 25.40
CA GLN A 406 6.82 -16.79 26.43
C GLN A 406 6.15 -15.55 25.83
N LEU A 407 6.88 -14.78 25.01
CA LEU A 407 6.37 -13.58 24.36
C LEU A 407 5.24 -13.88 23.36
N THR A 408 5.33 -14.99 22.61
CA THR A 408 4.39 -15.28 21.51
C THR A 408 3.20 -16.15 21.90
N MET A 409 3.31 -16.97 22.95
CA MET A 409 2.22 -17.84 23.41
C MET A 409 1.30 -17.16 24.43
N TYR A 410 1.82 -16.21 25.20
CA TYR A 410 1.02 -15.48 26.19
C TYR A 410 0.29 -14.28 25.58
N ALA A 411 0.77 -13.72 24.46
CA ALA A 411 0.25 -12.52 23.78
C ALA A 411 -0.92 -12.74 22.80
#